data_AF-A0A2T6FUJ0-F1
#
_entry.id   AF-A0A2T6FUJ0-F1
#
_cell.length_a   1.000
_cell.length_b   1.000
_cell.length_c   1.000
_cell.angle_alpha   90.00
_cell.angle_beta   90.00
_cell.angle_gamma   90.00
#
_symmetry.space_group_name_H-M   'P 1'
#
loop_
_entity.id
_entity.type
_entity.pdbx_description
1 polymer ?
#
loop_
_entity_poly.entity_id
_entity_poly.type
_entity_poly.pdbx_seq_one_letter_code
_entity_poly.pdbx_strand_id
1 'polypeptide(L)'
;MFPKTPRDSAKWQLTYKRRTFIERSNKREKIDYKLESGRHRSAMMWYIRVYGIMMCQHMDAWYVSQKDEWNKLKSTICPSAA
;
A
#
# COMPACT_ATOMS: atom_id res chain seq x y z
N MET A 1 -23.27 13.02 3.87
CA MET A 1 -22.57 14.19 3.29
C MET A 1 -22.01 13.76 1.94
N PHE A 2 -22.56 14.23 0.82
CA PHE A 2 -22.08 13.87 -0.51
C PHE A 2 -21.03 14.88 -0.98
N PRO A 3 -19.94 14.45 -1.64
CA PRO A 3 -18.93 15.36 -2.14
C PRO A 3 -19.52 16.25 -3.25
N LYS A 4 -19.15 17.54 -3.25
CA LYS A 4 -19.57 18.52 -4.28
C LYS A 4 -19.16 18.11 -5.70
N THR A 5 -18.10 17.31 -5.83
CA THR A 5 -17.61 16.80 -7.10
C THR A 5 -18.06 15.34 -7.27
N PRO A 6 -18.74 14.98 -8.37
CA PRO A 6 -19.16 13.60 -8.63
C PRO A 6 -17.95 12.67 -8.64
N ARG A 7 -18.05 11.53 -7.96
CA ARG A 7 -16.95 10.58 -7.76
C ARG A 7 -16.42 9.98 -9.08
N ASP A 8 -17.24 9.93 -10.12
CA ASP A 8 -16.82 9.43 -11.44
C ASP A 8 -16.33 10.51 -12.40
N SER A 9 -16.29 11.77 -11.95
CA SER A 9 -15.81 12.88 -12.80
C SER A 9 -14.28 12.88 -12.94
N ALA A 10 -13.79 13.31 -14.11
CA ALA A 10 -12.36 13.51 -14.35
C ALA A 10 -11.73 14.49 -13.34
N LYS A 11 -12.49 15.50 -12.92
CA LYS A 11 -12.06 16.48 -11.92
C LYS A 11 -11.88 15.85 -10.54
N TRP A 12 -12.79 14.95 -10.14
CA TRP A 12 -12.61 14.15 -8.93
C TRP A 12 -11.38 13.25 -9.02
N GLN A 13 -11.16 12.58 -10.15
CA GLN A 13 -9.96 11.75 -10.37
C GLN A 13 -8.66 12.55 -10.26
N LEU A 14 -8.62 13.78 -10.78
CA LEU A 14 -7.46 14.66 -10.66
C LEU A 14 -7.17 15.05 -9.21
N THR A 15 -8.21 15.48 -8.47
CA THR A 15 -8.08 15.79 -7.03
C THR A 15 -7.67 14.56 -6.24
N TYR A 16 -8.28 13.41 -6.54
CA TYR A 16 -7.96 12.12 -5.96
C TYR A 16 -6.55 11.64 -6.34
N LYS A 17 -5.91 12.14 -7.42
CA LYS A 17 -4.51 11.83 -7.70
C LYS A 17 -3.52 12.64 -6.84
N ARG A 18 -3.91 13.83 -6.37
CA ARG A 18 -3.04 14.77 -5.62
C ARG A 18 -2.97 14.51 -4.11
N ARG A 19 -3.61 13.45 -3.64
CA ARG A 19 -3.84 13.19 -2.23
C ARG A 19 -2.58 12.89 -1.39
N THR A 20 -2.75 13.16 -0.10
CA THR A 20 -1.76 13.05 0.97
C THR A 20 -1.35 11.59 1.25
N PHE A 21 -0.31 11.42 2.06
CA PHE A 21 0.28 10.12 2.37
C PHE A 21 -0.73 9.09 2.90
N ILE A 22 -1.64 9.52 3.80
CA ILE A 22 -2.65 8.64 4.41
C ILE A 22 -3.60 8.08 3.35
N GLU A 23 -4.11 8.90 2.44
CA GLU A 23 -5.03 8.42 1.42
C GLU A 23 -4.36 7.51 0.38
N ARG A 24 -3.04 7.62 0.21
CA ARG A 24 -2.22 6.68 -0.58
C ARG A 24 -2.09 5.34 0.15
N SER A 25 -1.83 5.35 1.46
CA SER A 25 -1.82 4.14 2.30
C SER A 25 -3.15 3.40 2.18
N ASN A 26 -4.25 4.08 2.47
CA ASN A 26 -5.59 3.47 2.44
C ASN A 26 -5.96 2.94 1.04
N LYS A 27 -5.49 3.59 -0.03
CA LYS A 27 -5.68 3.07 -1.41
C LYS A 27 -4.94 1.76 -1.60
N ARG A 28 -3.69 1.68 -1.14
CA ARG A 28 -2.85 0.48 -1.22
C ARG A 28 -3.48 -0.68 -0.45
N GLU A 29 -3.91 -0.42 0.78
CA GLU A 29 -4.59 -1.39 1.64
C GLU A 29 -5.89 -1.90 0.98
N LYS A 30 -6.67 -1.00 0.38
CA LYS A 30 -7.94 -1.34 -0.26
C LYS A 30 -7.77 -2.11 -1.58
N ILE A 31 -6.89 -1.64 -2.47
CA ILE A 31 -6.74 -2.17 -3.83
C ILE A 31 -5.68 -3.26 -3.89
N ASP A 32 -4.44 -2.95 -3.51
CA ASP A 32 -3.29 -3.86 -3.71
C ASP A 32 -3.40 -5.06 -2.77
N TYR A 33 -3.75 -4.82 -1.50
CA TYR A 33 -3.98 -5.85 -0.50
C TYR A 33 -5.40 -6.42 -0.51
N LYS A 34 -6.26 -5.96 -1.44
CA LYS A 34 -7.62 -6.45 -1.66
C LYS A 34 -8.41 -6.57 -0.35
N LEU A 35 -8.38 -5.54 0.51
CA LEU A 35 -9.04 -5.56 1.82
C LEU A 35 -10.50 -6.05 1.72
N GLU A 36 -11.26 -5.50 0.77
CA GLU A 36 -12.70 -5.76 0.61
C GLU A 36 -13.04 -7.17 0.09
N SER A 37 -12.07 -7.89 -0.49
CA SER A 37 -12.28 -9.25 -1.00
C SER A 37 -12.56 -10.27 0.11
N GLY A 38 -12.23 -9.95 1.36
CA GLY A 38 -12.40 -10.86 2.50
C GLY A 38 -13.84 -11.19 2.85
N ARG A 39 -14.78 -10.28 2.57
CA ARG A 39 -16.23 -10.44 2.84
C ARG A 39 -16.55 -11.05 4.22
N HIS A 40 -15.76 -10.70 5.24
CA HIS A 40 -15.92 -11.27 6.58
C HIS A 40 -17.19 -10.72 7.25
N ARG A 41 -17.89 -11.56 8.02
CA ARG A 41 -19.05 -11.13 8.82
C ARG A 41 -18.67 -10.62 10.22
N SER A 42 -17.55 -11.10 10.76
CA SER A 42 -17.05 -10.70 12.09
C SER A 42 -16.17 -9.46 12.00
N ALA A 43 -16.44 -8.47 12.85
CA ALA A 43 -15.61 -7.28 13.00
C ALA A 43 -14.18 -7.61 13.48
N MET A 44 -14.03 -8.64 14.32
CA MET A 44 -12.71 -9.09 14.80
C MET A 44 -11.84 -9.64 13.65
N MET A 45 -12.45 -10.34 12.70
CA MET A 45 -11.73 -10.84 11.51
C MET A 45 -11.31 -9.69 10.59
N TRP A 46 -12.15 -8.66 10.45
CA TRP A 46 -11.76 -7.42 9.78
C TRP A 46 -10.59 -6.73 10.48
N TYR A 47 -10.60 -6.68 11.82
CA TYR A 47 -9.53 -6.08 12.61
C TYR A 47 -8.18 -6.77 12.37
N ILE A 48 -8.14 -8.10 12.50
CA ILE A 48 -6.92 -8.89 12.26
C ILE A 48 -6.43 -8.70 10.83
N ARG A 49 -7.35 -8.69 9.85
CA ARG A 49 -7.00 -8.50 8.44
C ARG A 49 -6.36 -7.14 8.18
N VAL A 50 -6.94 -6.05 8.71
CA VAL A 50 -6.36 -4.70 8.58
C VAL A 50 -4.97 -4.66 9.22
N TYR A 51 -4.80 -5.20 10.43
CA TYR A 51 -3.50 -5.27 11.08
C TYR A 51 -2.46 -6.04 10.25
N GLY A 52 -2.82 -7.20 9.70
CA GLY A 52 -1.95 -7.97 8.83
C GLY A 52 -1.52 -7.18 7.60
N ILE A 53 -2.46 -6.47 6.97
CA ILE A 53 -2.18 -5.62 5.81
C ILE A 53 -1.24 -4.48 6.16
N MET A 54 -1.44 -3.81 7.30
CA MET A 54 -0.55 -2.73 7.75
C MET A 54 0.88 -3.24 8.02
N MET A 55 1.02 -4.44 8.60
CA MET A 55 2.32 -5.07 8.80
C MET A 55 3.02 -5.35 7.47
N CYS A 56 2.32 -5.92 6.48
CA CYS A 56 2.87 -6.14 5.14
C CYS A 56 3.28 -4.83 4.46
N GLN A 57 2.43 -3.80 4.55
CA GLN A 57 2.75 -2.50 3.97
C GLN A 57 3.98 -1.85 4.62
N HIS A 58 4.16 -2.03 5.93
CA HIS A 58 5.35 -1.57 6.63
C HIS A 58 6.60 -2.35 6.18
N MET A 59 6.49 -3.68 6.06
CA MET A 59 7.57 -4.53 5.58
C MET A 59 8.01 -4.17 4.15
N ASP A 60 7.06 -3.89 3.24
CA ASP A 60 7.35 -3.42 1.89
C ASP A 60 8.11 -2.08 1.91
N ALA A 61 7.66 -1.12 2.72
CA ALA A 61 8.32 0.17 2.84
C ALA A 61 9.75 0.03 3.37
N TRP A 62 9.94 -0.86 4.35
CA TRP A 62 11.27 -1.18 4.89
C TRP A 62 12.16 -1.87 3.86
N TYR A 63 11.64 -2.82 3.08
CA TYR A 63 12.40 -3.43 2.00
C TYR A 63 12.86 -2.39 0.97
N VAL A 64 11.97 -1.47 0.58
CA VAL A 64 12.31 -0.39 -0.36
C VAL A 64 13.41 0.52 0.21
N SER A 65 13.37 0.85 1.50
CA SER A 65 14.41 1.69 2.11
C SER A 65 15.78 1.01 2.14
N GLN A 66 15.82 -0.31 2.32
CA GLN A 66 17.06 -1.08 2.43
C GLN A 66 17.56 -1.65 1.08
N LYS A 67 16.79 -1.48 0.00
CA LYS A 67 17.03 -2.15 -1.29
C LYS A 67 18.40 -1.82 -1.86
N ASP A 68 18.81 -0.56 -1.81
CA ASP A 68 20.06 -0.10 -2.40
C ASP A 68 21.27 -0.64 -1.63
N GLU A 69 21.21 -0.64 -0.30
CA GLU A 69 22.23 -1.25 0.56
C GLU A 69 22.33 -2.76 0.35
N TRP A 70 21.18 -3.45 0.21
CA TRP A 70 21.16 -4.88 -0.12
C TRP A 70 21.79 -5.19 -1.48
N ASN A 71 21.56 -4.34 -2.49
CA ASN A 71 22.15 -4.53 -3.81
C ASN A 71 23.66 -4.31 -3.80
N LYS A 72 24.15 -3.29 -3.08
CA LYS A 72 25.59 -3.08 -2.86
C LYS A 72 26.21 -4.30 -2.19
N LEU A 73 25.62 -4.77 -1.09
CA LEU A 73 26.10 -5.94 -0.36
C LEU A 73 26.20 -7.18 -1.26
N LYS A 74 25.17 -7.45 -2.09
CA LYS A 74 25.20 -8.57 -3.04
C LYS A 74 26.35 -8.47 -4.04
N SER A 75 26.59 -7.29 -4.59
CA SER A 75 27.70 -7.07 -5.53
C SER A 75 29.07 -7.29 -4.88
N THR A 76 29.22 -6.92 -3.61
CA THR A 76 30.48 -7.11 -2.85
C THR A 76 30.73 -8.58 -2.48
N ILE A 77 29.69 -9.32 -2.13
CA ILE A 77 29.82 -10.73 -1.66
C ILE A 77 29.93 -11.72 -2.83
N CYS A 78 29.27 -11.45 -3.96
CA CYS A 78 29.29 -12.32 -5.14
C CYS A 78 29.59 -11.52 -6.41
N PRO A 79 30.87 -11.17 -6.67
CA PRO A 79 31.26 -10.40 -7.85
C PRO A 79 31.07 -11.15 -9.19
N SER A 80 30.86 -12.47 -9.17
CA SER A 80 30.79 -13.33 -10.37
C SER A 80 29.41 -13.40 -11.06
N ALA A 81 28.37 -12.75 -10.52
CA ALA A 81 27.03 -12.77 -11.10
C ALA A 81 26.65 -11.47 -11.85
N ALA A 82 27.65 -10.63 -12.18
CA ALA A 82 27.51 -9.44 -13.02
C ALA A 82 27.66 -9.79 -14.51
#